data_AF-A0A521WB45-F1
#
_entry.id   AF-A0A521WB45-F1
#
_cell.length_a   1.000
_cell.length_b   1.000
_cell.length_c   1.000
_cell.angle_alpha   90.00
_cell.angle_beta   90.00
_cell.angle_gamma   90.00
#
_symmetry.space_group_name_H-M   'P 1'
#
loop_
_entity.id
_entity.type
_entity.pdbx_description
1 polymer ?
#
loop_
_entity_poly.entity_id
_entity_poly.type
_entity_poly.pdbx_seq_one_letter_code
_entity_poly.pdbx_strand_id
1 'polypeptide(L)'
;MRTFRQCGNRQPRSTIQPVRMGTQPICRRGQPGSWSRVSFKLPTQEIEQVPGVASLKVAPDRGRIIIVNFELAGSSVPPEMCKPGRPCVVLQNNKLGRAGLVTVVPLSMTEPKRLMPYHHLMDHRSFRDLPRGWGNAGLARWAKCDYVATVSLYRCVDPHYRSALRARHYVRVMAVEADITAIERCVLWALGIQPARHVRVAGADKGAEEG
;
A
#
# COMPACT_ATOMS: atom_id res chain seq x y z
N MET A 1 -64.29 -22.63 5.51
CA MET A 1 -63.11 -22.81 6.37
C MET A 1 -62.58 -21.44 6.79
N ARG A 2 -62.81 -21.11 8.06
CA ARG A 2 -62.17 -20.14 8.98
C ARG A 2 -61.47 -18.88 8.42
N THR A 3 -62.24 -17.79 8.54
CA THR A 3 -61.94 -16.37 8.86
C THR A 3 -60.54 -15.92 9.28
N PHE A 4 -60.20 -14.74 8.73
CA PHE A 4 -59.25 -13.72 9.20
C PHE A 4 -59.18 -13.49 10.73
N ARG A 5 -57.96 -13.34 11.26
CA ARG A 5 -57.66 -12.54 12.46
C ARG A 5 -56.34 -11.78 12.29
N GLN A 6 -56.43 -10.47 12.45
CA GLN A 6 -55.31 -9.55 12.66
C GLN A 6 -54.73 -9.73 14.08
N CYS A 7 -53.40 -9.70 14.15
CA CYS A 7 -52.56 -9.32 15.29
C CYS A 7 -51.28 -8.77 14.63
N GLY A 8 -50.68 -7.66 14.98
CA GLY A 8 -50.60 -6.98 16.26
C GLY A 8 -49.22 -6.34 16.28
N ASN A 9 -49.20 -5.07 15.89
CA ASN A 9 -48.15 -4.06 15.93
C ASN A 9 -47.02 -4.25 16.97
N ARG A 10 -45.74 -4.20 16.56
CA ARG A 10 -44.65 -3.54 17.32
C ARG A 10 -43.35 -3.46 16.50
N GLN A 11 -43.04 -2.27 16.02
CA GLN A 11 -41.67 -1.90 15.63
C GLN A 11 -40.89 -1.40 16.85
N PRO A 12 -39.60 -1.76 17.01
CA PRO A 12 -38.73 -1.04 17.92
C PRO A 12 -38.28 0.28 17.28
N ARG A 13 -38.81 1.40 17.80
CA ARG A 13 -38.25 2.75 17.57
C ARG A 13 -36.87 2.80 18.22
N SER A 14 -35.79 2.83 17.44
CA SER A 14 -34.49 3.28 17.94
C SER A 14 -34.41 4.80 17.80
N THR A 15 -34.48 5.47 18.95
CA THR A 15 -34.26 6.90 19.07
C THR A 15 -32.80 7.22 18.79
N ILE A 16 -32.51 7.71 17.58
CA ILE A 16 -31.23 8.35 17.26
C ILE A 16 -31.19 9.69 17.99
N GLN A 17 -30.35 9.80 19.02
CA GLN A 17 -30.06 11.09 19.63
C GLN A 17 -29.21 11.92 18.65
N PRO A 18 -29.55 13.20 18.40
CA PRO A 18 -28.70 14.07 17.61
C PRO A 18 -27.43 14.41 18.41
N VAL A 19 -26.28 14.07 17.83
CA VAL A 19 -24.97 14.52 18.29
C VAL A 19 -24.97 16.05 18.24
N ARG A 20 -24.73 16.70 19.38
CA ARG A 20 -24.55 18.15 19.47
C ARG A 20 -23.37 18.55 18.57
N MET A 21 -23.66 19.22 17.46
CA MET A 21 -22.64 19.88 16.66
C MET A 21 -22.01 20.98 17.52
N GLY A 22 -20.77 20.73 17.95
CA GLY A 22 -19.90 21.78 18.48
C GLY A 22 -19.76 22.87 17.43
N THR A 23 -20.01 24.10 17.84
CA THR A 23 -19.86 25.32 17.07
C THR A 23 -18.46 25.37 16.45
N GLN A 24 -18.39 25.36 15.11
CA GLN A 24 -17.13 25.62 14.42
C GLN A 24 -16.71 27.07 14.68
N PRO A 25 -15.42 27.33 14.97
CA PRO A 25 -14.94 28.69 15.10
C PRO A 25 -14.95 29.36 13.72
N ILE A 26 -15.80 30.39 13.61
CA ILE A 26 -15.84 31.34 12.51
C ILE A 26 -14.44 31.95 12.36
N CYS A 27 -13.80 31.75 11.21
CA CYS A 27 -12.56 32.42 10.83
C CYS A 27 -12.79 33.94 10.77
N ARG A 28 -12.53 34.65 11.88
CA ARG A 28 -12.39 36.11 11.88
C ARG A 28 -11.04 36.46 11.29
N ARG A 29 -11.05 37.28 10.24
CA ARG A 29 -9.85 37.90 9.68
C ARG A 29 -9.23 38.86 10.71
N GLY A 30 -7.92 38.71 10.92
CA GLY A 30 -7.02 39.79 11.33
C GLY A 30 -6.67 39.86 12.82
N GLN A 31 -5.44 39.45 13.17
CA GLN A 31 -4.43 40.28 13.86
C GLN A 31 -3.03 39.63 13.73
N PRO A 32 -1.95 40.39 13.48
CA PRO A 32 -0.60 39.87 13.46
C PRO A 32 -0.01 39.90 14.88
N GLY A 33 0.08 38.74 15.53
CA GLY A 33 0.68 38.68 16.86
C GLY A 33 0.92 37.24 17.33
N SER A 34 2.19 36.96 17.63
CA SER A 34 2.66 35.81 18.42
C SER A 34 2.33 34.41 17.86
N TRP A 35 3.26 33.87 17.07
CA TRP A 35 3.34 32.42 16.85
C TRP A 35 3.81 31.74 18.14
N SER A 36 2.90 31.60 19.10
CA SER A 36 3.12 30.71 20.24
C SER A 36 3.33 29.31 19.67
N ARG A 37 4.50 28.74 19.90
CA ARG A 37 4.88 27.39 19.47
C ARG A 37 3.94 26.40 20.16
N VAL A 38 2.80 26.12 19.55
CA VAL A 38 1.91 25.03 19.96
C VAL A 38 2.70 23.76 19.68
N SER A 39 3.39 23.26 20.72
CA SER A 39 3.99 21.93 20.70
C SER A 39 2.85 20.93 20.57
N PHE A 40 2.52 20.61 19.32
CA PHE A 40 1.66 19.50 18.97
C PHE A 40 2.45 18.24 19.32
N LYS A 41 2.37 17.82 20.59
CA LYS A 41 2.80 16.49 21.00
C LYS A 41 1.84 15.53 20.29
N LEU A 42 2.28 15.01 19.14
CA LEU A 42 1.66 13.85 18.53
C LEU A 42 1.49 12.81 19.65
N PRO A 43 0.28 12.30 19.89
CA PRO A 43 0.13 11.21 20.82
C PRO A 43 0.99 10.08 20.27
N THR A 44 2.10 9.80 20.96
CA THR A 44 2.86 8.57 20.78
C THR A 44 1.99 7.50 21.40
N GLN A 45 0.88 7.17 20.73
CA GLN A 45 0.21 5.91 20.97
C GLN A 45 1.30 4.89 20.73
N GLU A 46 1.67 4.15 21.77
CA GLU A 46 2.50 2.96 21.66
C GLU A 46 1.77 2.03 20.70
N ILE A 47 2.07 2.16 19.40
CA ILE A 47 1.61 1.22 18.40
C ILE A 47 2.28 -0.07 18.82
N GLU A 48 1.54 -0.98 19.44
CA GLU A 48 2.06 -2.28 19.86
C GLU A 48 2.81 -2.90 18.67
N GLN A 49 4.14 -3.02 18.79
CA GLN A 49 4.95 -3.71 17.80
C GLN A 49 4.32 -5.09 17.64
N VAL A 50 4.24 -5.65 16.42
CA VAL A 50 3.96 -7.08 16.32
C VAL A 50 5.09 -7.81 17.08
N PRO A 51 4.81 -8.51 18.19
CA PRO A 51 5.85 -8.97 19.09
C PRO A 51 6.86 -9.85 18.35
N GLY A 52 8.13 -9.44 18.42
CA GLY A 52 9.28 -10.18 17.91
C GLY A 52 9.63 -9.97 16.43
N VAL A 53 8.99 -9.07 15.67
CA VAL A 53 9.39 -8.77 14.27
C VAL A 53 10.19 -7.46 14.20
N ALA A 54 11.46 -7.52 13.80
CA ALA A 54 12.28 -6.33 13.60
C ALA A 54 11.76 -5.50 12.42
N SER A 55 11.36 -4.26 12.70
CA SER A 55 10.99 -3.25 11.71
C SER A 55 12.22 -2.63 11.05
N LEU A 56 12.03 -2.06 9.85
CA LEU A 56 13.10 -1.33 9.16
C LEU A 56 13.44 -0.05 9.94
N LYS A 57 14.74 0.20 10.14
CA LYS A 57 15.25 1.40 10.80
C LYS A 57 15.69 2.48 9.82
N VAL A 58 16.09 2.08 8.62
CA VAL A 58 16.63 2.93 7.57
C VAL A 58 15.77 2.75 6.32
N ALA A 59 15.61 3.83 5.56
CA ALA A 59 14.90 3.79 4.30
C ALA A 59 15.55 2.74 3.36
N PRO A 60 14.78 1.76 2.86
CA PRO A 60 15.31 0.73 1.99
C PRO A 60 15.66 1.29 0.60
N ASP A 61 16.57 0.61 -0.10
CA ASP A 61 16.98 1.00 -1.45
C ASP A 61 15.83 0.90 -2.47
N ARG A 62 15.86 1.75 -3.51
CA ARG A 62 14.93 1.67 -4.65
C ARG A 62 14.99 0.27 -5.25
N GLY A 63 13.83 -0.31 -5.55
CA GLY A 63 13.70 -1.65 -6.11
C GLY A 63 13.75 -2.78 -5.10
N ARG A 64 14.06 -2.52 -3.83
CA ARG A 64 14.02 -3.55 -2.79
C ARG A 64 12.60 -4.05 -2.59
N ILE A 65 12.45 -5.36 -2.45
CA ILE A 65 11.18 -5.99 -2.08
C ILE A 65 11.13 -6.15 -0.57
N ILE A 66 10.15 -5.50 0.04
CA ILE A 66 9.92 -5.52 1.50
C ILE A 66 8.52 -6.04 1.80
N ILE A 67 8.30 -6.49 3.02
CA ILE A 67 6.96 -6.88 3.48
C ILE A 67 6.34 -5.73 4.25
N VAL A 68 5.12 -5.36 3.90
CA VAL A 68 4.37 -4.30 4.54
C VAL A 68 3.11 -4.85 5.19
N ASN A 69 2.92 -4.49 6.46
CA ASN A 69 1.68 -4.73 7.19
C ASN A 69 0.75 -3.50 7.04
N PHE A 70 -0.25 -3.60 6.18
CA PHE A 70 -1.21 -2.51 5.98
C PHE A 70 -2.25 -2.40 7.10
N GLU A 71 -2.55 -3.51 7.79
CA GLU A 71 -3.53 -3.54 8.90
C GLU A 71 -2.98 -2.93 10.20
N LEU A 72 -1.65 -2.87 10.36
CA LEU A 72 -1.01 -2.40 11.59
C LEU A 72 -1.51 -1.00 11.99
N ALA A 73 -1.79 -0.82 13.28
CA ALA A 73 -2.34 0.41 13.86
C ALA A 73 -3.73 0.82 13.34
N GLY A 74 -4.52 -0.12 12.78
CA GLY A 74 -5.89 0.17 12.33
C GLY A 74 -5.97 1.17 11.18
N SER A 75 -4.86 1.38 10.46
CA SER A 75 -4.74 2.45 9.47
C SER A 75 -5.45 2.20 8.15
N SER A 76 -5.87 0.97 7.89
CA SER A 76 -6.53 0.60 6.62
C SER A 76 -8.00 0.30 6.83
N VAL A 77 -8.84 1.00 6.09
CA VAL A 77 -10.30 0.85 6.13
C VAL A 77 -10.78 0.32 4.77
N PRO A 78 -11.59 -0.76 4.71
CA PRO A 78 -12.15 -1.23 3.45
C PRO A 78 -12.85 -0.08 2.68
N PRO A 79 -12.62 0.08 1.36
CA PRO A 79 -12.06 -0.87 0.40
C PRO A 79 -10.53 -0.82 0.23
N GLU A 80 -9.80 -0.17 1.12
CA GLU A 80 -8.33 -0.15 1.08
C GLU A 80 -7.73 -1.54 1.33
N MET A 81 -6.42 -1.67 1.03
CA MET A 81 -5.69 -2.90 1.25
C MET A 81 -5.55 -3.21 2.74
N CYS A 82 -6.42 -4.05 3.29
CA CYS A 82 -6.26 -4.61 4.63
C CYS A 82 -5.56 -5.98 4.51
N LYS A 83 -4.21 -5.98 4.49
CA LYS A 83 -3.40 -7.21 4.54
C LYS A 83 -2.19 -7.05 5.46
N PRO A 84 -1.91 -8.03 6.34
CA PRO A 84 -0.89 -7.89 7.38
C PRO A 84 0.54 -8.20 6.93
N GLY A 85 0.76 -8.64 5.69
CA GLY A 85 2.08 -9.03 5.20
C GLY A 85 2.17 -9.12 3.70
N ARG A 86 2.02 -7.98 3.01
CA ARG A 86 2.07 -7.92 1.55
C ARG A 86 3.49 -7.61 1.08
N PRO A 87 4.08 -8.39 0.16
CA PRO A 87 5.30 -8.00 -0.51
C PRO A 87 5.07 -6.74 -1.34
N CYS A 88 5.99 -5.79 -1.26
CA CYS A 88 5.92 -4.50 -1.95
C CYS A 88 7.29 -4.14 -2.51
N VAL A 89 7.32 -3.52 -3.69
CA VAL A 89 8.52 -2.94 -4.30
C VAL A 89 8.67 -1.50 -3.82
N VAL A 90 9.86 -1.14 -3.38
CA VAL A 90 10.21 0.22 -2.97
C VAL A 90 10.44 1.09 -4.20
N LEU A 91 9.72 2.21 -4.30
CA LEU A 91 9.90 3.20 -5.35
C LEU A 91 10.74 4.40 -4.92
N GLN A 92 10.82 4.62 -3.60
CA GLN A 92 11.41 5.83 -3.06
C GLN A 92 12.86 6.01 -3.49
N ASN A 93 13.18 7.24 -3.91
CA ASN A 93 14.56 7.71 -3.99
C ASN A 93 15.01 8.18 -2.60
N ASN A 94 15.95 7.45 -1.99
CA ASN A 94 16.46 7.75 -0.64
C ASN A 94 17.13 9.13 -0.50
N LYS A 95 17.37 9.82 -1.63
CA LYS A 95 17.89 11.21 -1.66
C LYS A 95 16.88 12.26 -1.18
N LEU A 96 15.60 11.92 -1.01
CA LEU A 96 14.55 12.87 -0.59
C LEU A 96 14.61 13.25 0.90
N GLY A 97 15.51 12.66 1.70
CA GLY A 97 15.71 13.04 3.11
C GLY A 97 14.51 12.76 4.04
N ARG A 98 13.55 11.95 3.60
CA ARG A 98 12.35 11.60 4.38
C ARG A 98 12.69 10.54 5.42
N ALA A 99 12.99 10.96 6.63
CA ALA A 99 13.24 10.04 7.74
C ALA A 99 11.98 9.25 8.09
N GLY A 100 12.08 7.92 8.19
CA GLY A 100 11.03 7.07 8.72
C GLY A 100 9.88 6.70 7.76
N LEU A 101 9.91 7.15 6.50
CA LEU A 101 8.89 6.84 5.49
C LEU A 101 9.50 6.14 4.26
N VAL A 102 8.66 5.36 3.59
CA VAL A 102 8.97 4.73 2.31
C VAL A 102 7.75 4.69 1.40
N THR A 103 7.93 5.03 0.13
CA THR A 103 6.91 4.87 -0.91
C THR A 103 7.06 3.51 -1.59
N VAL A 104 5.95 2.78 -1.69
CA VAL A 104 5.92 1.39 -2.15
C VAL A 104 4.77 1.11 -3.10
N VAL A 105 4.97 0.11 -3.97
CA VAL A 105 3.92 -0.51 -4.78
C VAL A 105 3.75 -1.97 -4.38
N PRO A 106 2.53 -2.41 -4.03
CA PRO A 106 2.33 -3.72 -3.45
C PRO A 106 2.04 -4.80 -4.51
N LEU A 107 2.51 -6.03 -4.28
CA LEU A 107 2.51 -7.15 -5.22
C LEU A 107 1.39 -8.17 -4.94
N SER A 108 0.71 -8.61 -6.00
CA SER A 108 -0.40 -9.58 -5.98
C SER A 108 0.02 -10.91 -6.56
N MET A 109 -0.46 -12.02 -6.01
CA MET A 109 -0.37 -13.33 -6.69
C MET A 109 -1.59 -13.60 -7.57
N THR A 110 -2.67 -12.84 -7.39
CA THR A 110 -3.88 -12.96 -8.19
C THR A 110 -3.76 -12.09 -9.43
N GLU A 111 -3.97 -12.71 -10.59
CA GLU A 111 -4.07 -12.03 -11.88
C GLU A 111 -5.28 -11.07 -11.89
N PRO A 112 -5.13 -9.85 -12.43
CA PRO A 112 -6.25 -8.93 -12.61
C PRO A 112 -7.30 -9.52 -13.54
N LYS A 113 -8.59 -9.41 -13.19
CA LYS A 113 -9.71 -9.82 -14.08
C LYS A 113 -9.68 -9.10 -15.44
N ARG A 114 -9.19 -7.85 -15.44
CA ARG A 114 -8.96 -7.05 -16.64
C ARG A 114 -7.56 -6.47 -16.54
N LEU A 115 -6.73 -6.78 -17.53
CA LEU A 115 -5.41 -6.18 -17.63
C LEU A 115 -5.57 -4.69 -17.95
N MET A 116 -4.86 -3.86 -17.20
CA MET A 116 -4.90 -2.40 -17.32
C MET A 116 -3.46 -1.88 -17.39
N PRO A 117 -3.21 -0.67 -17.93
CA PRO A 117 -1.85 -0.16 -18.13
C PRO A 117 -1.05 0.08 -16.83
N TYR A 118 -1.71 0.04 -15.67
CA TYR A 118 -1.09 0.14 -14.35
C TYR A 118 -0.84 -1.23 -13.67
N HIS A 119 -1.16 -2.33 -14.36
CA HIS A 119 -0.80 -3.67 -13.93
C HIS A 119 0.47 -4.12 -14.64
N HIS A 120 1.49 -4.48 -13.87
CA HIS A 120 2.74 -5.01 -14.42
C HIS A 120 2.97 -6.44 -13.92
N LEU A 121 3.20 -7.37 -14.84
CA LEU A 121 3.62 -8.73 -14.51
C LEU A 121 5.13 -8.74 -14.24
N MET A 122 5.49 -9.06 -13.01
CA MET A 122 6.87 -9.09 -12.55
C MET A 122 7.63 -10.29 -13.12
N ASP A 123 8.89 -10.08 -13.47
CA ASP A 123 9.80 -11.15 -13.86
C ASP A 123 10.06 -12.10 -12.67
N HIS A 124 10.00 -13.41 -12.91
CA HIS A 124 10.33 -14.43 -11.91
C HIS A 124 11.71 -14.24 -11.28
N ARG A 125 12.68 -13.66 -12.01
CA ARG A 125 14.03 -13.35 -11.52
C ARG A 125 14.01 -12.37 -10.34
N SER A 126 13.04 -11.47 -10.27
CA SER A 126 12.85 -10.52 -9.15
C SER A 126 12.55 -11.21 -7.80
N PHE A 127 12.23 -12.51 -7.82
CA PHE A 127 11.83 -13.26 -6.62
C PHE A 127 12.72 -14.46 -6.33
N ARG A 128 13.85 -14.60 -7.02
CA ARG A 128 14.77 -15.74 -6.85
C ARG A 128 15.20 -15.91 -5.40
N ASP A 129 15.52 -14.81 -4.74
CA ASP A 129 16.03 -14.78 -3.37
C ASP A 129 14.91 -14.62 -2.33
N LEU A 130 13.65 -14.59 -2.76
CA LEU A 130 12.53 -14.45 -1.83
C LEU A 130 12.28 -15.78 -1.10
N PRO A 131 12.27 -15.79 0.24
CA PRO A 131 12.01 -17.02 0.97
C PRO A 131 10.62 -17.59 0.68
N ARG A 132 10.51 -18.92 0.60
CA ARG A 132 9.26 -19.65 0.26
C ARG A 132 8.05 -19.24 1.12
N GLY A 133 8.26 -18.86 2.38
CA GLY A 133 7.21 -18.42 3.30
C GLY A 133 6.52 -17.12 2.90
N TRP A 134 7.11 -16.32 2.01
CA TRP A 134 6.56 -15.06 1.50
C TRP A 134 5.93 -15.20 0.10
N GLY A 135 5.62 -16.45 -0.27
CA GLY A 135 5.05 -16.88 -1.53
C GLY A 135 6.04 -17.73 -2.31
N ASN A 136 5.54 -18.75 -3.00
CA ASN A 136 6.38 -19.73 -3.69
C ASN A 136 7.29 -19.04 -4.71
N ALA A 137 8.58 -19.35 -4.65
CA ALA A 137 9.54 -18.95 -5.67
C ALA A 137 9.05 -19.45 -7.04
N GLY A 138 8.90 -18.54 -7.99
CA GLY A 138 8.45 -18.85 -9.36
C GLY A 138 6.96 -18.61 -9.66
N LEU A 139 6.12 -18.24 -8.68
CA LEU A 139 4.76 -17.81 -9.00
C LEU A 139 4.74 -16.41 -9.61
N ALA A 140 3.90 -16.23 -10.63
CA ALA A 140 3.62 -14.94 -11.24
C ALA A 140 3.14 -13.94 -10.18
N ARG A 141 3.70 -12.73 -10.21
CA ARG A 141 3.28 -11.64 -9.34
C ARG A 141 2.97 -10.39 -10.14
N TRP A 142 1.91 -9.72 -9.76
CA TRP A 142 1.43 -8.49 -10.40
C TRP A 142 1.68 -7.30 -9.49
N ALA A 143 2.43 -6.32 -9.96
CA ALA A 143 2.51 -5.02 -9.31
C ALA A 143 1.21 -4.24 -9.55
N LYS A 144 0.56 -3.84 -8.45
CA LYS A 144 -0.65 -3.02 -8.47
C LYS A 144 -0.27 -1.55 -8.40
N CYS A 145 0.12 -0.98 -9.55
CA CYS A 145 0.70 0.36 -9.60
C CYS A 145 -0.35 1.47 -9.41
N ASP A 146 -1.64 1.13 -9.43
CA ASP A 146 -2.76 1.95 -8.96
C ASP A 146 -2.79 2.15 -7.44
N TYR A 147 -2.12 1.27 -6.69
CA TYR A 147 -2.03 1.36 -5.24
C TYR A 147 -0.62 1.82 -4.82
N VAL A 148 -0.34 3.12 -4.95
CA VAL A 148 0.90 3.70 -4.42
C VAL A 148 0.69 4.14 -2.98
N ALA A 149 1.47 3.59 -2.06
CA ALA A 149 1.35 3.92 -0.65
C ALA A 149 2.67 4.49 -0.10
N THR A 150 2.58 5.54 0.70
CA THR A 150 3.70 5.98 1.54
C THR A 150 3.44 5.50 2.95
N VAL A 151 4.31 4.65 3.45
CA VAL A 151 4.15 3.95 4.73
C VAL A 151 5.31 4.25 5.68
N SER A 152 5.04 4.17 6.97
CA SER A 152 6.08 4.21 8.00
C SER A 152 6.97 2.97 7.94
N LEU A 153 8.28 3.14 8.10
CA LEU A 153 9.21 2.00 8.21
C LEU A 153 8.86 1.06 9.36
N TYR A 154 8.10 1.54 10.35
CA TYR A 154 7.60 0.77 11.47
C TYR A 154 6.76 -0.45 11.07
N ARG A 155 6.00 -0.35 9.97
CA ARG A 155 5.18 -1.46 9.45
C ARG A 155 5.89 -2.27 8.36
N CYS A 156 7.15 -1.97 8.10
CA CYS A 156 7.95 -2.59 7.05
C CYS A 156 8.97 -3.54 7.67
N VAL A 157 9.11 -4.72 7.08
CA VAL A 157 10.07 -5.73 7.51
C VAL A 157 10.72 -6.36 6.28
N ASP A 158 11.97 -6.79 6.41
CA ASP A 158 12.58 -7.59 5.35
C ASP A 158 11.94 -8.98 5.25
N PRO A 159 11.86 -9.55 4.04
CA PRO A 159 11.53 -10.96 3.87
C PRO A 159 12.46 -11.80 4.75
N HIS A 160 11.91 -12.82 5.40
CA HIS A 160 12.69 -13.67 6.29
C HIS A 160 12.21 -15.11 6.27
N TYR A 161 13.08 -16.02 6.67
CA TYR A 161 12.73 -17.41 6.96
C TYR A 161 13.15 -17.79 8.39
N ARG A 162 12.55 -18.85 8.92
CA ARG A 162 12.97 -19.44 10.19
C ARG A 162 13.90 -20.61 9.91
N SER A 163 15.05 -20.66 10.59
CA SER A 163 15.92 -21.83 10.57
C SER A 163 15.38 -22.93 11.48
N ALA A 164 15.95 -24.13 11.40
CA ALA A 164 15.62 -25.25 12.28
C ALA A 164 15.77 -24.90 13.77
N LEU A 165 16.70 -23.99 14.10
CA LEU A 165 16.94 -23.47 15.45
C LEU A 165 15.98 -22.34 15.86
N ARG A 166 14.86 -22.15 15.13
CA ARG A 166 13.83 -21.10 15.33
C ARG A 166 14.32 -19.64 15.23
N ALA A 167 15.57 -19.41 14.85
CA ALA A 167 16.09 -18.07 14.58
C ALA A 167 15.52 -17.52 13.26
N ARG A 168 15.29 -16.20 13.20
CA ARG A 168 14.82 -15.51 11.99
C ARG A 168 16.01 -14.99 11.19
N HIS A 169 16.06 -15.34 9.92
CA HIS A 169 17.08 -14.88 8.97
C HIS A 169 16.43 -13.95 7.95
N TYR A 170 16.82 -12.69 7.98
CA TYR A 170 16.34 -11.67 7.05
C TYR A 170 17.14 -11.70 5.75
N VAL A 171 16.44 -11.57 4.63
CA VAL A 171 16.99 -11.64 3.29
C VAL A 171 16.68 -10.34 2.57
N ARG A 172 17.71 -9.74 1.97
CA ARG A 172 17.55 -8.60 1.09
C ARG A 172 17.20 -9.10 -0.31
N VAL A 173 16.04 -8.72 -0.82
CA VAL A 173 15.56 -9.11 -2.15
C VAL A 173 15.41 -7.87 -3.02
N MET A 174 15.93 -7.92 -4.24
CA MET A 174 15.88 -6.81 -5.20
C MET A 174 15.09 -7.23 -6.44
N ALA A 175 14.20 -6.35 -6.91
CA ALA A 175 13.58 -6.50 -8.21
C ALA A 175 14.61 -6.24 -9.32
N VAL A 176 14.42 -6.86 -10.48
CA VAL A 176 15.25 -6.58 -11.66
C VAL A 176 14.97 -5.17 -12.20
N GLU A 177 15.98 -4.50 -12.74
CA GLU A 177 15.86 -3.09 -13.17
C GLU A 177 14.75 -2.87 -14.22
N ALA A 178 14.53 -3.85 -15.10
CA ALA A 178 13.45 -3.82 -16.08
C ALA A 178 12.06 -3.73 -15.42
N ASP A 179 11.84 -4.48 -14.33
CA ASP A 179 10.60 -4.43 -13.56
C ASP A 179 10.44 -3.08 -12.87
N ILE A 180 11.52 -2.55 -12.27
CA ILE A 180 11.47 -1.26 -11.57
C ILE A 180 11.08 -0.14 -12.54
N THR A 181 11.72 -0.12 -13.73
CA THR A 181 11.41 0.85 -14.79
C THR A 181 9.97 0.70 -15.29
N ALA A 182 9.48 -0.53 -15.46
CA ALA A 182 8.10 -0.79 -15.89
C ALA A 182 7.08 -0.33 -14.82
N ILE A 183 7.34 -0.62 -13.54
CA ILE A 183 6.49 -0.16 -12.43
C ILE A 183 6.41 1.36 -12.40
N GLU A 184 7.53 2.08 -12.54
CA GLU A 184 7.53 3.55 -12.57
C GLU A 184 6.62 4.10 -13.67
N ARG A 185 6.68 3.52 -14.87
CA ARG A 185 5.78 3.87 -15.98
C ARG A 185 4.31 3.57 -15.66
N CYS A 186 4.03 2.40 -15.10
CA CYS A 186 2.69 2.00 -14.70
C CYS A 186 2.12 2.92 -13.60
N VAL A 187 2.96 3.38 -12.66
CA VAL A 187 2.59 4.34 -11.62
C VAL A 187 2.29 5.70 -12.23
N LEU A 188 3.13 6.20 -13.14
CA LEU A 188 2.85 7.47 -13.83
C LEU A 188 1.50 7.42 -14.57
N TRP A 189 1.21 6.30 -15.24
CA TRP A 189 -0.10 6.08 -15.87
C TRP A 189 -1.22 6.12 -14.83
N ALA A 190 -1.09 5.39 -13.72
CA ALA A 190 -2.09 5.32 -12.66
C ALA A 190 -2.39 6.67 -12.00
N LEU A 191 -1.37 7.51 -11.85
CA LEU A 191 -1.49 8.85 -11.29
C LEU A 191 -2.03 9.88 -12.30
N GLY A 192 -2.29 9.49 -13.55
CA GLY A 192 -2.73 10.40 -14.60
C GLY A 192 -1.63 11.37 -15.06
N ILE A 193 -0.38 11.09 -14.72
CA ILE A 193 0.77 11.91 -15.13
C ILE A 193 1.18 11.45 -16.53
N GLN A 194 0.75 12.21 -17.54
CA GLN A 194 1.05 11.99 -18.96
C GLN A 194 0.57 10.64 -19.53
N PRO A 195 -0.72 10.26 -19.41
CA PRO A 195 -1.23 8.98 -19.90
C PRO A 195 -1.03 8.79 -21.42
N ALA A 196 -1.08 9.89 -22.19
CA ALA A 196 -0.87 9.88 -23.65
C ALA A 196 0.53 9.42 -24.08
N ARG A 197 1.55 9.55 -23.23
CA ARG A 197 2.93 9.12 -23.53
C ARG A 197 3.19 7.64 -23.22
N HIS A 198 2.29 7.01 -22.48
CA HIS A 198 2.44 5.65 -21.97
C HIS A 198 1.68 4.61 -22.83
N VAL A 199 0.83 5.07 -23.77
CA VAL A 199 0.23 4.23 -24.82
C VAL A 199 1.24 4.02 -25.95
N ARG A 200 2.35 3.33 -25.67
CA ARG A 200 3.21 2.67 -26.69
C ARG A 200 4.00 1.55 -26.03
N VAL A 201 3.33 0.46 -25.66
CA VAL A 201 4.00 -0.85 -25.55
C VAL A 201 3.11 -1.89 -26.23
N ALA A 202 3.19 -1.90 -27.55
CA ALA A 202 2.99 -3.09 -28.34
C ALA A 202 4.24 -3.20 -29.23
N GLY A 203 4.87 -4.36 -29.26
CA GLY A 203 5.84 -4.62 -30.33
C GLY A 203 5.19 -4.44 -31.69
N ALA A 204 6.03 -4.20 -32.70
CA ALA A 204 5.71 -4.23 -34.13
C ALA A 204 5.22 -2.92 -34.80
N ASP A 205 6.03 -1.85 -34.71
CA ASP A 205 6.38 -1.13 -35.96
C ASP A 205 7.36 -2.00 -36.76
N LYS A 206 6.86 -3.11 -37.30
CA LYS A 206 7.50 -3.86 -38.38
C LYS A 206 6.47 -3.97 -39.49
N GLY A 207 6.44 -2.98 -40.40
CA GLY A 207 5.64 -3.07 -41.62
C GLY A 207 5.03 -1.76 -42.09
N ALA A 208 5.88 -0.81 -42.51
CA ALA A 208 5.58 0.29 -43.44
C ALA A 208 6.95 0.98 -43.65
N GLU A 209 7.54 1.19 -44.83
CA GLU A 209 7.14 1.21 -46.23
C GLU A 209 8.44 0.99 -47.01
N GLU A 210 8.55 -0.04 -47.85
CA GLU A 210 9.35 -0.02 -49.09
C GLU A 210 8.68 -1.02 -50.04
N GLY A 211 7.99 -0.48 -51.04
CA GLY A 211 7.21 -1.19 -52.06
C GLY A 211 6.37 -0.22 -52.86
#